data_AF-A0A9E3SPW3-F1
#
_entry.id   AF-A0A9E3SPW3-F1
#
_cell.length_a   1.000
_cell.length_b   1.000
_cell.length_c   1.000
_cell.angle_alpha   90.00
_cell.angle_beta   90.00
_cell.angle_gamma   90.00
#
_symmetry.space_group_name_H-M   'P 1'
#
loop_
_entity.id
_entity.type
_entity.pdbx_description
1 polymer ?
#
loop_
_entity_poly.entity_id
_entity_poly.type
_entity_poly.pdbx_seq_one_letter_code
_entity_poly.pdbx_strand_id
1 'polypeptide(L)'
;MKIPEITIQNIFKIPTLGIGTWEMGGRQNADTSEDDKFIHAIRFALENGIRHIDTAENYANGHTEEVVGNAIKAFDREKLLIT
;
A
#
# COMPACT_ATOMS: atom_id res chain seq x y z
N MET A 1 0.35 19.51 -1.87
CA MET A 1 0.57 19.55 -3.33
C MET A 1 -0.43 18.60 -3.98
N LYS A 2 -1.06 18.95 -5.11
CA LYS A 2 -2.04 18.05 -5.76
C LYS A 2 -1.30 17.03 -6.63
N ILE A 3 -1.39 15.75 -6.29
CA ILE A 3 -0.83 14.67 -7.11
C ILE A 3 -1.65 14.61 -8.42
N PRO A 4 -1.02 14.62 -9.61
CA PRO A 4 -1.71 14.40 -10.86
C PRO A 4 -2.48 13.07 -10.85
N GLU A 5 -3.54 12.97 -11.65
CA GLU A 5 -4.35 11.76 -11.72
C GLU A 5 -4.38 11.22 -13.15
N ILE A 6 -4.41 9.89 -13.26
CA ILE A 6 -4.60 9.17 -14.52
C ILE A 6 -5.88 8.34 -14.45
N THR A 7 -6.45 8.07 -15.62
CA THR A 7 -7.62 7.19 -15.75
C THR A 7 -7.17 5.85 -16.30
N ILE A 8 -7.39 4.78 -15.53
CA ILE A 8 -7.13 3.40 -15.94
C ILE A 8 -8.40 2.85 -16.59
N GLN A 9 -8.25 2.25 -17.77
CA GLN A 9 -9.33 1.63 -18.56
C GLN A 9 -10.56 2.52 -18.80
N ASN A 10 -10.38 3.85 -18.79
CA ASN A 10 -11.46 4.85 -18.91
C ASN A 10 -12.53 4.80 -17.79
N ILE A 11 -12.28 4.08 -16.69
CA ILE A 11 -13.28 3.83 -15.64
C ILE A 11 -12.81 4.17 -14.23
N PHE A 12 -11.50 4.14 -13.97
CA PHE A 12 -10.98 4.31 -12.60
C PHE A 12 -9.91 5.41 -12.54
N LYS A 13 -10.14 6.42 -11.70
CA LYS A 13 -9.24 7.58 -11.58
C LYS A 13 -8.35 7.48 -10.34
N ILE A 14 -7.04 7.42 -10.55
CA ILE A 14 -6.07 7.22 -9.47
C ILE A 14 -4.91 8.22 -9.56
N PRO A 15 -4.24 8.58 -8.44
CA PRO A 15 -3.05 9.41 -8.49
C PRO A 15 -1.95 8.73 -9.30
N THR A 16 -1.12 9.52 -9.98
CA THR A 16 0.04 9.01 -10.73
C THR A 16 1.16 8.47 -9.84
N LEU A 17 1.03 8.64 -8.51
CA LEU A 17 1.98 8.15 -7.52
C LEU A 17 1.30 7.09 -6.66
N GLY A 18 1.94 5.91 -6.61
CA GLY A 18 1.60 4.80 -5.73
C GLY A 18 2.69 4.55 -4.68
N ILE A 19 2.48 3.56 -3.82
CA ILE A 19 3.46 3.07 -2.86
C ILE A 19 3.76 1.59 -3.12
N GLY A 20 5.03 1.26 -3.35
CA GLY A 20 5.50 -0.12 -3.40
C GLY A 20 5.85 -0.62 -2.00
N THR A 21 5.58 -1.90 -1.74
CA THR A 21 5.69 -2.48 -0.39
C THR A 21 6.77 -3.55 -0.23
N TRP A 22 7.60 -3.81 -1.26
CA TRP A 22 8.74 -4.71 -1.11
C TRP A 22 9.63 -4.25 0.07
N GLU A 23 9.96 -5.21 0.95
CA GLU A 23 10.76 -5.09 2.17
C GLU A 23 10.01 -4.53 3.40
N MET A 24 8.72 -4.21 3.27
CA MET A 24 7.86 -3.88 4.41
C MET A 24 7.35 -5.16 5.07
N GLY A 25 7.96 -5.56 6.18
CA GLY A 25 7.69 -6.84 6.84
C GLY A 25 8.73 -7.93 6.51
N GLY A 26 9.86 -7.57 5.91
CA GLY A 26 10.97 -8.49 5.63
C GLY A 26 11.23 -8.74 4.14
N ARG A 27 12.31 -9.49 3.84
CA ARG A 27 12.74 -9.79 2.46
C ARG A 27 12.24 -11.17 2.01
N GLN A 28 12.98 -12.22 2.37
CA GLN A 28 12.64 -13.61 2.04
C GLN A 28 11.71 -14.24 3.07
N ASN A 29 11.85 -13.86 4.34
CA ASN A 29 11.05 -14.33 5.46
C ASN A 29 10.40 -13.13 6.14
N ALA A 30 9.30 -13.39 6.85
CA ALA A 30 8.64 -12.40 7.70
C ALA A 30 9.59 -11.85 8.78
N ASP A 31 9.57 -10.54 8.94
CA ASP A 31 10.20 -9.80 10.03
C ASP A 31 9.20 -8.77 10.56
N THR A 32 8.63 -9.08 11.71
CA THR A 32 7.57 -8.28 12.34
C THR A 32 8.10 -7.14 13.19
N SER A 33 9.43 -6.99 13.32
CA SER A 33 10.05 -6.07 14.27
C SER A 33 9.73 -4.59 13.99
N GLU A 34 9.38 -4.27 12.74
CA GLU A 34 9.10 -2.91 12.27
C GLU A 34 7.68 -2.76 11.68
N ASP A 35 6.76 -3.71 11.92
CA ASP A 35 5.40 -3.70 11.34
C ASP A 35 4.66 -2.40 11.63
N ASP A 36 4.68 -1.93 12.87
CA ASP A 36 4.01 -0.69 13.27
C ASP A 36 4.51 0.52 12.48
N LYS A 37 5.81 0.56 12.17
CA LYS A 37 6.43 1.61 11.36
C LYS A 37 5.97 1.51 9.90
N PHE A 38 5.92 0.32 9.33
CA PHE A 38 5.45 0.13 7.95
C PHE A 38 3.96 0.42 7.80
N ILE A 39 3.15 -0.03 8.76
CA ILE A 39 1.74 0.32 8.87
C ILE A 39 1.60 1.85 8.91
N HIS A 40 2.35 2.53 9.77
CA HIS A 40 2.32 3.99 9.87
C HIS A 40 2.73 4.67 8.55
N ALA A 41 3.77 4.18 7.88
CA ALA A 41 4.23 4.73 6.60
C ALA A 41 3.15 4.60 5.50
N ILE A 42 2.49 3.44 5.41
CA ILE A 42 1.39 3.23 4.46
C ILE A 42 0.22 4.17 4.78
N ARG A 43 -0.17 4.30 6.06
CA ARG A 43 -1.23 5.22 6.47
C ARG A 43 -0.90 6.67 6.13
N PHE A 44 0.32 7.11 6.41
CA PHE A 44 0.78 8.45 6.06
C PHE A 44 0.69 8.72 4.55
N ALA A 45 1.08 7.75 3.71
CA ALA A 45 0.93 7.86 2.26
C ALA A 45 -0.54 8.03 1.85
N LEU A 46 -1.45 7.23 2.40
CA LEU A 46 -2.88 7.29 2.11
C LEU A 46 -3.51 8.62 2.57
N GLU A 47 -3.15 9.11 3.75
CA GLU A 47 -3.58 10.41 4.29
C GLU A 47 -3.11 11.59 3.41
N ASN A 48 -2.00 11.42 2.70
CA ASN A 48 -1.45 12.41 1.76
C ASN A 48 -1.91 12.22 0.31
N GLY A 49 -2.94 11.39 0.09
CA GLY A 49 -3.65 11.30 -1.17
C GLY A 49 -3.13 10.25 -2.14
N ILE A 50 -2.18 9.38 -1.73
CA ILE A 50 -1.87 8.15 -2.45
C ILE A 50 -3.07 7.20 -2.33
N ARG A 51 -3.39 6.48 -3.42
CA ARG A 51 -4.49 5.49 -3.43
C ARG A 51 -4.14 4.17 -4.12
N HIS A 52 -2.92 4.04 -4.64
CA HIS A 52 -2.41 2.81 -5.23
C HIS A 52 -1.34 2.23 -4.33
N ILE A 53 -1.54 0.99 -3.87
CA ILE A 53 -0.58 0.20 -3.11
C ILE A 53 -0.21 -1.01 -3.97
N ASP A 54 1.08 -1.25 -4.14
CA ASP A 54 1.63 -2.39 -4.87
C ASP A 54 2.30 -3.36 -3.90
N THR A 55 1.90 -4.62 -3.94
CA THR A 55 2.36 -5.72 -3.07
C THR A 55 2.45 -7.04 -3.84
N ALA A 56 2.85 -8.11 -3.17
CA ALA A 56 2.89 -9.44 -3.78
C ALA A 56 2.94 -10.55 -2.73
N GLU A 57 2.39 -11.73 -3.09
CA GLU A 57 2.45 -12.95 -2.26
C GLU A 57 3.90 -13.35 -1.89
N ASN A 58 4.87 -13.05 -2.76
CA ASN A 58 6.26 -13.41 -2.54
C ASN A 58 6.99 -12.44 -1.58
N TYR A 59 6.41 -11.29 -1.25
CA TYR A 59 7.06 -10.31 -0.38
C TYR A 59 6.95 -10.77 1.08
N ALA A 60 8.08 -11.19 1.64
CA ALA A 60 8.15 -11.79 2.97
C ALA A 60 7.21 -13.00 3.15
N ASN A 61 7.02 -13.80 2.10
CA ASN A 61 6.15 -14.98 2.09
C ASN A 61 4.72 -14.67 2.58
N GLY A 62 4.11 -13.63 2.00
CA GLY A 62 2.74 -13.17 2.27
C GLY A 62 2.61 -12.20 3.43
N HIS A 63 3.62 -12.07 4.30
CA HIS A 63 3.51 -11.20 5.48
C HIS A 63 3.38 -9.72 5.11
N THR A 64 3.98 -9.29 3.99
CA THR A 64 3.81 -7.90 3.50
C THR A 64 2.33 -7.58 3.23
N GLU A 65 1.54 -8.54 2.71
CA GLU A 65 0.12 -8.36 2.48
C GLU A 65 -0.66 -8.23 3.80
N GLU A 66 -0.22 -8.92 4.86
CA GLU A 66 -0.79 -8.78 6.20
C GLU A 66 -0.54 -7.36 6.78
N VAL A 67 0.68 -6.83 6.60
CA VAL A 67 1.05 -5.46 6.97
C VAL A 67 0.16 -4.45 6.21
N VAL A 68 0.01 -4.60 4.89
CA VAL A 68 -0.90 -3.78 4.08
C VAL A 68 -2.34 -3.89 4.57
N GLY A 69 -2.82 -5.11 4.80
CA GLY A 69 -4.18 -5.39 5.29
C GLY A 69 -4.46 -4.70 6.63
N ASN A 70 -3.48 -4.67 7.53
CA ASN A 70 -3.59 -3.97 8.81
C ASN A 70 -3.59 -2.44 8.65
N ALA A 71 -2.81 -1.90 7.72
CA ALA A 71 -2.78 -0.48 7.44
C ALA A 71 -4.11 0.04 6.88
N ILE A 72 -4.68 -0.64 5.87
CA ILE A 72 -5.85 -0.16 5.12
C ILE A 72 -7.18 -0.30 5.88
N LYS A 73 -7.25 -1.05 6.99
CA LYS A 73 -8.47 -1.17 7.82
C LYS A 73 -9.06 0.17 8.29
N ALA A 74 -8.24 1.21 8.35
CA ALA A 74 -8.66 2.56 8.71
C ALA A 74 -9.23 3.39 7.53
N PHE A 75 -9.25 2.84 6.31
CA PHE A 75 -9.61 3.53 5.07
C PHE A 75 -10.75 2.82 4.34
N ASP A 76 -11.43 3.58 3.47
CA ASP A 76 -12.47 3.05 2.59
C ASP A 76 -11.84 2.20 1.47
N ARG A 77 -12.01 0.87 1.56
CA ARG A 77 -11.39 -0.09 0.65
C ARG A 77 -11.76 0.13 -0.82
N GLU A 78 -12.96 0.61 -1.10
CA GLU A 78 -13.45 0.85 -2.48
C GLU A 78 -12.69 2.01 -3.17
N LYS A 79 -12.02 2.86 -2.39
CA LYS A 79 -11.22 3.97 -2.91
C LYS A 79 -9.76 3.60 -3.17
N LEU A 80 -9.35 2.38 -2.84
CA LEU A 80 -7.97 1.92 -2.95
C LEU A 80 -7.81 0.94 -4.11
N LEU A 81 -6.76 1.14 -4.90
CA LEU A 81 -6.24 0.11 -5.80
C LEU A 81 -5.11 -0.62 -5.08
N ILE A 82 -5.24 -1.94 -4.98
CA ILE A 82 -4.21 -2.82 -4.42
C ILE A 82 -3.88 -3.82 -5.53
N THR A 83 -2.61 -3.87 -5.92
CA THR A 83 -2.10 -4.77 -6.96
C THR A 83 -1.00 -5.65 -6.42
#